data_AF-A0A8T2N3K9-F1
#
_entry.id   AF-A0A8T2N3K9-F1
#
_cell.length_a   1.000
_cell.length_b   1.000
_cell.length_c   1.000
_cell.angle_alpha   90.00
_cell.angle_beta   90.00
_cell.angle_gamma   90.00
#
_symmetry.space_group_name_H-M   'P 1'
#
loop_
_entity.id
_entity.type
_entity.pdbx_description
1 polymer ?
#
loop_
_entity_poly.entity_id
_entity_poly.type
_entity_poly.pdbx_seq_one_letter_code
_entity_poly.pdbx_strand_id
1 'polypeptide(L)'
;MEGVDLLNVNIAEDETSYYLDKTWVQCESLTCLKWRLVPRRNGSGFDPSQPWYCHMNPNPLFSHCSVPQCPFPKISQLKEHGLKVVYSQLPVGSLVMVKAGKWPWWPAVLSPDPVSVQYVQQDSDGDVVRYHVEFLGHPRSRFWASAKNVQLYQAVTAEPKSLKGSLKKSYTVALEEATEMQNITCEERLRLCLFKPQECMSVTCRHCTACCSSARECEWTGEDRVMEVGNMLIINGIIFRSGRTLEEMMKEAGDPVMQQRS
;
A
#
# COMPACT_ATOMS: atom_id res chain seq x y z
N MET A 1 14.77 36.08 -26.35
CA MET A 1 14.78 35.29 -27.59
C MET A 1 13.63 34.31 -27.46
N GLU A 2 12.44 34.76 -27.89
CA GLU A 2 11.88 34.46 -29.23
C GLU A 2 11.72 32.94 -29.36
N GLY A 3 10.53 32.35 -29.29
CA GLY A 3 9.31 32.70 -29.98
C GLY A 3 9.00 31.52 -30.91
N VAL A 4 7.97 30.73 -30.61
CA VAL A 4 7.40 29.79 -31.57
C VAL A 4 5.89 29.87 -31.42
N ASP A 5 5.28 30.65 -32.32
CA ASP A 5 3.85 30.51 -32.64
C ASP A 5 3.68 29.15 -33.31
N LEU A 6 2.91 28.26 -32.68
CA LEU A 6 2.32 27.13 -33.38
C LEU A 6 0.85 27.42 -33.60
N LEU A 7 0.59 27.70 -34.88
CA LEU A 7 -0.70 27.96 -35.49
C LEU A 7 -1.76 26.95 -35.03
N ASN A 8 -2.93 27.54 -34.77
CA ASN A 8 -4.25 26.95 -34.56
C ASN A 8 -4.42 25.58 -35.26
N VAL A 9 -4.11 24.50 -34.53
CA VAL A 9 -4.59 23.17 -34.90
C VAL A 9 -6.00 23.10 -34.34
N ASN A 10 -6.96 22.76 -35.18
CA ASN A 10 -8.32 22.39 -34.77
C ASN A 10 -8.24 21.22 -33.77
N ILE A 11 -8.02 21.55 -32.49
CA ILE A 11 -8.18 20.64 -31.38
C ILE A 11 -9.67 20.70 -31.11
N ALA A 12 -10.43 19.71 -31.58
CA ALA A 12 -11.65 19.37 -30.88
C ALA A 12 -11.26 19.29 -29.41
N GLU A 13 -11.74 20.22 -28.58
CA GLU A 13 -11.31 20.41 -27.18
C GLU A 13 -11.25 19.05 -26.50
N ASP A 14 -10.05 18.48 -26.47
CA ASP A 14 -9.86 17.12 -26.05
C ASP A 14 -9.97 17.15 -24.54
N GLU A 15 -11.00 16.50 -23.99
CA GLU A 15 -11.25 16.38 -22.55
C GLU A 15 -10.00 15.95 -21.77
N THR A 16 -9.03 15.29 -22.42
CA THR A 16 -7.75 14.93 -21.79
C THR A 16 -6.78 16.10 -21.62
N SER A 17 -6.85 17.13 -22.49
CA SER A 17 -6.05 18.35 -22.37
C SER A 17 -6.33 19.10 -21.07
N TYR A 18 -7.54 18.96 -20.52
CA TYR A 18 -7.91 19.49 -19.22
C TYR A 18 -7.03 18.94 -18.08
N TYR A 19 -6.43 17.76 -18.20
CA TYR A 19 -5.65 17.16 -17.10
C TYR A 19 -4.14 17.44 -17.17
N LEU A 20 -3.62 17.95 -18.30
CA LEU A 20 -2.19 18.09 -18.57
C LEU A 20 -1.41 18.87 -17.51
N ASP A 21 -2.03 19.89 -16.92
CA ASP A 21 -1.40 20.80 -15.97
C ASP A 21 -2.03 20.73 -14.58
N LYS A 22 -2.72 19.64 -14.24
CA LYS A 22 -3.44 19.51 -12.97
C LYS A 22 -2.91 18.35 -12.12
N THR A 23 -3.06 18.49 -10.82
CA THR A 23 -2.68 17.48 -9.82
C THR A 23 -3.86 17.20 -8.90
N TRP A 24 -4.05 15.93 -8.56
CA TRP A 24 -5.00 15.54 -7.54
C TRP A 24 -4.35 15.66 -6.17
N VAL A 25 -4.96 16.43 -5.28
CA VAL A 25 -4.51 16.66 -3.90
C VAL A 25 -5.58 16.20 -2.94
N GLN A 26 -5.19 15.46 -1.90
CA GLN A 26 -6.11 15.01 -0.86
C GLN A 26 -6.21 16.07 0.23
N CYS A 27 -7.44 16.37 0.67
CA CYS A 27 -7.68 17.21 1.83
C CYS A 27 -7.24 16.49 3.11
N GLU A 28 -6.40 17.10 3.93
CA GLU A 28 -5.89 16.51 5.17
C GLU A 28 -6.81 16.68 6.39
N SER A 29 -7.98 17.30 6.20
CA SER A 29 -9.00 17.30 7.26
C SER A 29 -9.48 15.86 7.47
N LEU A 30 -9.34 15.37 8.72
CA LEU A 30 -9.73 14.03 9.14
C LEU A 30 -11.21 13.70 8.88
N THR A 31 -12.07 14.72 8.78
CA THR A 31 -13.50 14.57 8.48
C THR A 31 -13.84 14.74 7.00
N CYS A 32 -12.87 15.09 6.15
CA CYS A 32 -13.09 15.35 4.73
C CYS A 32 -12.43 14.29 3.83
N LEU A 33 -11.10 14.22 3.82
CA LEU A 33 -10.28 13.28 3.04
C LEU A 33 -10.59 13.19 1.53
N LYS A 34 -11.35 14.16 0.98
CA LYS A 34 -11.72 14.25 -0.44
C LYS A 34 -10.53 14.66 -1.29
N TRP A 35 -10.48 14.12 -2.51
CA TRP A 35 -9.53 14.50 -3.55
C TRP A 35 -10.06 15.67 -4.37
N ARG A 36 -9.16 16.61 -4.66
CA ARG A 36 -9.44 17.82 -5.43
C ARG A 36 -8.43 17.96 -6.55
N LEU A 37 -8.90 18.34 -7.72
CA LEU A 37 -8.05 18.63 -8.86
C LEU A 37 -7.62 20.11 -8.79
N VAL A 38 -6.31 20.34 -8.76
CA VAL A 38 -5.69 21.66 -8.56
C VAL A 38 -4.71 21.94 -9.70
N PRO A 39 -4.70 23.16 -10.30
CA PRO A 39 -3.71 23.54 -11.31
C PRO A 39 -2.27 23.56 -10.75
N ARG A 40 -1.30 23.11 -11.56
CA ARG A 40 0.14 23.12 -11.25
C ARG A 40 0.82 24.47 -11.48
N ARG A 41 0.28 25.36 -12.34
CA ARG A 41 1.03 26.52 -12.86
C ARG A 41 0.81 27.83 -12.08
N ASN A 42 1.94 28.41 -11.65
CA ASN A 42 2.24 29.78 -11.22
C ASN A 42 1.33 30.44 -10.15
N GLY A 43 1.66 30.21 -8.88
CA GLY A 43 1.24 31.09 -7.77
C GLY A 43 0.18 30.53 -6.81
N SER A 44 -0.31 29.31 -7.01
CA SER A 44 -1.36 28.70 -6.18
C SER A 44 -0.87 28.03 -4.88
N GLY A 45 0.40 28.20 -4.48
CA GLY A 45 0.85 27.78 -3.16
C GLY A 45 0.74 26.28 -2.87
N PHE A 46 0.71 25.43 -3.90
CA PHE A 46 0.78 23.97 -3.70
C PHE A 46 2.22 23.58 -3.39
N ASP A 47 2.53 23.54 -2.09
CA ASP A 47 3.73 22.93 -1.54
C ASP A 47 3.39 21.51 -1.07
N PRO A 48 3.90 20.45 -1.74
CA PRO A 48 3.65 19.06 -1.34
C PRO A 48 4.19 18.71 0.06
N SER A 49 5.00 19.58 0.66
CA SER A 49 5.51 19.41 2.03
C SER A 49 4.58 19.99 3.11
N GLN A 50 3.58 20.77 2.71
CA GLN A 50 2.64 21.41 3.62
C GLN A 50 1.26 20.74 3.56
N PRO A 51 0.53 20.73 4.67
CA PRO A 51 -0.82 20.19 4.69
C PRO A 51 -1.72 20.98 3.73
N TRP A 52 -2.53 20.24 2.96
CA TRP A 52 -3.47 20.85 2.02
C TRP A 52 -4.92 20.61 2.43
N TYR A 53 -5.75 21.65 2.35
CA TYR A 53 -7.16 21.59 2.72
C TYR A 53 -8.05 22.11 1.59
N CYS A 54 -9.31 21.65 1.54
CA CYS A 54 -10.24 22.07 0.49
C CYS A 54 -10.33 23.60 0.34
N HIS A 55 -10.27 24.39 1.43
CA HIS A 55 -10.32 25.85 1.37
C HIS A 55 -9.14 26.51 0.64
N MET A 56 -8.07 25.76 0.38
CA MET A 56 -6.92 26.18 -0.42
C MET A 56 -7.11 25.91 -1.92
N ASN A 57 -8.25 25.32 -2.34
CA ASN A 57 -8.52 25.11 -3.76
C ASN A 57 -8.79 26.44 -4.46
N PRO A 58 -8.01 26.81 -5.50
CA PRO A 58 -8.25 28.05 -6.25
C PRO A 58 -9.57 28.02 -7.02
N ASN A 59 -10.15 26.85 -7.27
CA ASN A 59 -11.49 26.75 -7.84
C ASN A 59 -12.56 26.90 -6.73
N PRO A 60 -13.34 28.01 -6.70
CA PRO A 60 -14.33 28.26 -5.65
C PRO A 60 -15.47 27.24 -5.63
N LEU A 61 -15.71 26.52 -6.74
CA LEU A 61 -16.71 25.45 -6.79
C LEU A 61 -16.30 24.22 -5.99
N PHE A 62 -15.00 24.06 -5.71
CA PHE A 62 -14.43 22.89 -5.02
C PHE A 62 -13.59 23.28 -3.80
N SER A 63 -13.78 24.49 -3.29
CA SER A 63 -13.02 25.05 -2.17
C SER A 63 -13.61 24.75 -0.78
N HIS A 64 -14.61 23.87 -0.67
CA HIS A 64 -15.20 23.54 0.62
C HIS A 64 -15.36 22.03 0.82
N CYS A 65 -15.25 21.58 2.08
CA CYS A 65 -15.35 20.17 2.42
C CYS A 65 -16.77 19.60 2.21
N SER A 66 -17.80 20.44 2.24
CA SER A 66 -19.19 20.02 1.96
C SER A 66 -19.43 19.68 0.48
N VAL A 67 -18.60 20.17 -0.42
CA VAL A 67 -18.76 19.89 -1.85
C VAL A 67 -18.41 18.42 -2.14
N PRO A 68 -19.23 17.68 -2.92
CA PRO A 68 -18.89 16.33 -3.35
C PRO A 68 -17.54 16.24 -4.08
N GLN A 69 -16.87 15.09 -3.99
CA GLN A 69 -15.64 14.84 -4.75
C GLN A 69 -15.98 14.58 -6.23
N CYS A 70 -15.18 15.13 -7.15
CA CYS A 70 -15.29 14.84 -8.57
C CYS A 70 -14.85 13.39 -8.88
N PRO A 71 -15.46 12.74 -9.87
CA PRO A 71 -14.99 11.43 -10.33
C PRO A 71 -13.56 11.53 -10.86
N PHE A 72 -12.76 10.49 -10.61
CA PHE A 72 -11.45 10.37 -11.23
C PHE A 72 -11.58 10.10 -12.73
N PRO A 73 -10.67 10.62 -13.57
CA PRO A 73 -10.65 10.30 -14.99
C PRO A 73 -10.41 8.81 -15.22
N LYS A 74 -10.96 8.29 -16.32
CA LYS A 74 -10.68 6.91 -16.73
C LYS A 74 -9.23 6.82 -17.19
N ILE A 75 -8.43 6.02 -16.48
CA ILE A 75 -7.00 5.84 -16.78
C ILE A 75 -6.78 5.34 -18.22
N SER A 76 -7.70 4.54 -18.77
CA SER A 76 -7.61 4.09 -20.17
C SER A 76 -7.64 5.25 -21.16
N GLN A 77 -8.52 6.23 -20.95
CA GLN A 77 -8.63 7.42 -21.79
C GLN A 77 -7.38 8.28 -21.69
N LEU A 78 -6.85 8.48 -20.48
CA LEU A 78 -5.58 9.20 -20.31
C LEU A 78 -4.45 8.54 -21.12
N LYS A 79 -4.35 7.20 -21.06
CA LYS A 79 -3.32 6.45 -21.79
C LYS A 79 -3.47 6.53 -23.31
N GLU A 80 -4.70 6.49 -23.83
CA GLU A 80 -4.97 6.63 -25.28
C GLU A 80 -4.43 7.96 -25.82
N HIS A 81 -4.39 8.99 -24.98
CA HIS A 81 -3.87 10.32 -25.30
C HIS A 81 -2.41 10.54 -24.82
N GLY A 82 -1.69 9.46 -24.51
CA GLY A 82 -0.28 9.53 -24.10
C GLY A 82 -0.05 10.08 -22.68
N LEU A 83 -1.10 10.21 -21.87
CA LEU A 83 -1.02 10.67 -20.48
C LEU A 83 -0.90 9.51 -19.50
N LYS A 84 -0.11 9.72 -18.45
CA LYS A 84 0.12 8.76 -17.36
C LYS A 84 -0.29 9.39 -16.03
N VAL A 85 -0.98 8.61 -15.20
CA VAL A 85 -1.23 8.99 -13.81
C VAL A 85 0.01 8.65 -13.00
N VAL A 86 0.60 9.67 -12.38
CA VAL A 86 1.78 9.57 -11.51
C VAL A 86 1.33 9.69 -10.06
N TYR A 87 1.80 8.77 -9.22
CA TYR A 87 1.52 8.77 -7.78
C TYR A 87 2.69 9.39 -7.02
N SER A 88 2.40 10.25 -6.06
CA SER A 88 3.42 10.77 -5.15
C SER A 88 4.06 9.63 -4.36
N GLN A 89 5.37 9.75 -4.12
CA GLN A 89 6.08 8.80 -3.27
C GLN A 89 5.70 9.02 -1.81
N LEU A 90 5.15 7.99 -1.17
CA LEU A 90 4.84 8.01 0.25
C LEU A 90 6.11 7.74 1.08
N PRO A 91 6.27 8.38 2.25
CA PRO A 91 7.37 8.09 3.17
C PRO A 91 7.35 6.64 3.66
N VAL A 92 8.52 6.04 3.83
CA VAL A 92 8.63 4.77 4.56
C VAL A 92 8.10 4.93 5.99
N GLY A 93 7.45 3.89 6.51
CA GLY A 93 6.74 3.91 7.79
C GLY A 93 5.34 4.52 7.73
N SER A 94 4.88 5.01 6.57
CA SER A 94 3.50 5.48 6.42
C SER A 94 2.50 4.36 6.72
N LEU A 95 1.44 4.69 7.46
CA LEU A 95 0.30 3.80 7.68
C LEU A 95 -0.67 3.97 6.52
N VAL A 96 -1.05 2.87 5.90
CA VAL A 96 -1.80 2.83 4.65
C VAL A 96 -2.92 1.79 4.71
N MET A 97 -3.90 1.93 3.82
CA MET A 97 -4.81 0.86 3.43
C MET A 97 -4.35 0.29 2.09
N VAL A 98 -4.36 -1.02 1.96
CA VAL A 98 -3.88 -1.72 0.75
C VAL A 98 -4.93 -2.68 0.21
N LYS A 99 -5.19 -2.62 -1.10
CA LYS A 99 -6.09 -3.55 -1.81
C LYS A 99 -5.31 -4.67 -2.50
N ALA A 100 -5.32 -5.86 -1.90
CA ALA A 100 -4.72 -7.06 -2.49
C ALA A 100 -5.79 -8.03 -3.02
N GLY A 101 -5.81 -8.29 -4.33
CA GLY A 101 -6.70 -9.28 -4.94
C GLY A 101 -8.18 -9.10 -4.59
N LYS A 102 -8.82 -10.15 -4.08
CA LYS A 102 -10.24 -10.17 -3.69
C LYS A 102 -10.50 -9.74 -2.24
N TRP A 103 -9.44 -9.48 -1.47
CA TRP A 103 -9.55 -9.05 -0.07
C TRP A 103 -10.09 -7.62 0.04
N PRO A 104 -10.71 -7.23 1.16
CA PRO A 104 -11.00 -5.83 1.40
C PRO A 104 -9.72 -4.99 1.44
N TRP A 105 -9.88 -3.67 1.49
CA TRP A 105 -8.78 -2.80 1.86
C TRP A 105 -8.31 -3.17 3.27
N TRP A 106 -7.02 -3.42 3.43
CA TRP A 106 -6.44 -3.93 4.67
C TRP A 106 -5.37 -2.97 5.21
N PRO A 107 -5.34 -2.69 6.54
CA PRO A 107 -4.33 -1.82 7.13
C PRO A 107 -2.91 -2.39 7.02
N ALA A 108 -1.95 -1.54 6.65
CA ALA A 108 -0.56 -1.94 6.49
C ALA A 108 0.39 -0.78 6.78
N VAL A 109 1.66 -1.08 7.05
CA VAL A 109 2.74 -0.11 7.16
C VAL A 109 3.66 -0.27 5.95
N LEU A 110 4.04 0.84 5.30
CA LEU A 110 5.08 0.82 4.28
C LEU A 110 6.42 0.50 4.95
N SER A 111 7.02 -0.64 4.64
CA SER A 111 8.23 -1.11 5.31
C SER A 111 9.27 -1.61 4.30
N PRO A 112 10.57 -1.56 4.61
CA PRO A 112 11.59 -2.18 3.77
C PRO A 112 11.34 -3.66 3.58
N ASP A 113 11.46 -4.15 2.35
CA ASP A 113 11.43 -5.58 2.05
C ASP A 113 12.63 -6.28 2.70
N PRO A 114 12.41 -7.33 3.51
CA PRO A 114 13.50 -8.08 4.16
C PRO A 114 14.64 -8.57 3.26
N VAL A 115 14.37 -8.73 1.95
CA VAL A 115 15.33 -9.27 0.98
C VAL A 115 16.03 -8.14 0.21
N SER A 116 15.27 -7.28 -0.44
CA SER A 116 15.82 -6.20 -1.28
C SER A 116 16.18 -4.94 -0.50
N VAL A 117 15.73 -4.81 0.76
CA VAL A 117 15.87 -3.62 1.62
C VAL A 117 15.16 -2.38 1.06
N GLN A 118 14.56 -2.49 -0.12
CA GLN A 118 13.76 -1.45 -0.75
C GLN A 118 12.33 -1.50 -0.24
N TYR A 119 11.71 -0.33 -0.09
CA TYR A 119 10.27 -0.23 0.20
C TYR A 119 9.46 0.28 -0.99
N VAL A 120 10.14 0.72 -2.05
CA VAL A 120 9.55 1.32 -3.25
C VAL A 120 10.19 0.72 -4.50
N GLN A 121 9.40 0.48 -5.53
CA GLN A 121 9.86 0.18 -6.88
C GLN A 121 9.38 1.28 -7.82
N GLN A 122 10.29 1.79 -8.64
CA GLN A 122 10.04 2.83 -9.63
C GLN A 122 10.20 2.25 -11.05
N ASP A 123 9.51 2.84 -12.02
CA ASP A 123 9.75 2.55 -13.44
C ASP A 123 10.90 3.38 -14.02
N SER A 124 11.12 3.28 -15.34
CA SER A 124 12.19 3.99 -16.05
C SER A 124 12.09 5.51 -15.96
N ASP A 125 10.89 6.05 -15.72
CA ASP A 125 10.64 7.49 -15.62
C ASP A 125 10.89 8.00 -14.19
N GLY A 126 11.21 7.09 -13.25
CA GLY A 126 11.33 7.39 -11.82
C GLY A 126 9.97 7.40 -11.09
N ASP A 127 8.89 7.03 -11.76
CA ASP A 127 7.55 7.04 -11.15
C ASP A 127 7.33 5.79 -10.30
N VAL A 128 6.68 5.98 -9.15
CA VAL A 128 6.41 4.88 -8.23
C VAL A 128 5.38 3.91 -8.79
N VAL A 129 5.77 2.64 -8.92
CA VAL A 129 4.90 1.56 -9.42
C VAL A 129 4.44 0.62 -8.32
N ARG A 130 5.26 0.35 -7.30
CA ARG A 130 4.92 -0.52 -6.17
C ARG A 130 5.53 -0.04 -4.86
N TYR A 131 4.88 -0.42 -3.77
CA TYR A 131 5.39 -0.33 -2.41
C TYR A 131 5.46 -1.69 -1.76
N HIS A 132 6.49 -1.93 -0.96
CA HIS A 132 6.51 -3.05 -0.02
C HIS A 132 5.76 -2.64 1.25
N VAL A 133 4.89 -3.53 1.71
CA VAL A 133 4.02 -3.30 2.86
C VAL A 133 4.06 -4.49 3.80
N GLU A 134 3.99 -4.22 5.10
CA GLU A 134 3.65 -5.19 6.12
C GLU A 134 2.19 -5.01 6.52
N PHE A 135 1.36 -6.02 6.27
CA PHE A 135 -0.03 -6.04 6.70
C PHE A 135 -0.12 -6.23 8.22
N LEU A 136 -0.94 -5.41 8.85
CA LEU A 136 -1.33 -5.52 10.25
C LEU A 136 -2.31 -6.68 10.45
N GLY A 137 -2.49 -7.10 11.70
CA GLY A 137 -3.32 -8.23 12.10
C GLY A 137 -2.51 -9.42 12.58
N HIS A 138 -3.20 -10.54 12.78
CA HIS A 138 -2.57 -11.76 13.27
C HIS A 138 -2.94 -12.99 12.42
N PRO A 139 -1.96 -13.76 11.90
CA PRO A 139 -0.54 -13.40 11.82
C PRO A 139 -0.32 -12.23 10.85
N ARG A 140 0.77 -11.47 11.03
CA ARG A 140 1.19 -10.45 10.06
C ARG A 140 1.75 -11.08 8.80
N SER A 141 1.67 -10.35 7.69
CA SER A 141 2.19 -10.77 6.38
C SER A 141 2.78 -9.59 5.61
N ARG A 142 3.42 -9.85 4.45
CA ARG A 142 4.06 -8.82 3.63
C ARG A 142 3.76 -8.97 2.15
N PHE A 143 3.80 -7.86 1.40
CA PHE A 143 3.40 -7.83 0.00
C PHE A 143 3.98 -6.64 -0.78
N TRP A 144 4.23 -6.82 -2.09
CA TRP A 144 4.51 -5.72 -3.01
C TRP A 144 3.22 -5.20 -3.65
N ALA A 145 2.62 -4.19 -3.03
CA ALA A 145 1.39 -3.57 -3.49
C ALA A 145 1.64 -2.62 -4.66
N SER A 146 0.81 -2.70 -5.71
CA SER A 146 0.80 -1.68 -6.75
C SER A 146 0.41 -0.32 -6.18
N ALA A 147 1.11 0.76 -6.56
CA ALA A 147 0.86 2.11 -6.07
C ALA A 147 -0.62 2.55 -6.18
N LYS A 148 -1.30 2.13 -7.26
CA LYS A 148 -2.74 2.38 -7.48
C LYS A 148 -3.67 1.74 -6.44
N ASN A 149 -3.19 0.74 -5.71
CA ASN A 149 -3.91 -0.03 -4.70
C ASN A 149 -3.43 0.29 -3.28
N VAL A 150 -2.75 1.43 -3.10
CA VAL A 150 -2.28 1.93 -1.80
C VAL A 150 -2.90 3.30 -1.58
N GLN A 151 -3.45 3.53 -0.38
CA GLN A 151 -3.99 4.81 0.05
C GLN A 151 -3.53 5.10 1.47
N LEU A 152 -3.37 6.36 1.85
CA LEU A 152 -3.12 6.72 3.24
C LEU A 152 -4.22 6.15 4.15
N TYR A 153 -3.84 5.73 5.35
CA TYR A 153 -4.78 5.12 6.27
C TYR A 153 -5.90 6.08 6.65
N GLN A 154 -7.11 5.54 6.71
CA GLN A 154 -8.30 6.24 7.16
C GLN A 154 -9.05 5.31 8.10
N ALA A 155 -9.52 5.86 9.22
CA ALA A 155 -10.33 5.09 10.16
C ALA A 155 -11.54 4.51 9.44
N VAL A 156 -11.67 3.18 9.48
CA VAL A 156 -12.75 2.48 8.81
C VAL A 156 -14.01 2.60 9.66
N THR A 157 -15.07 3.21 9.10
CA THR A 157 -16.34 3.42 9.80
C THR A 157 -17.33 2.26 9.64
N ALA A 158 -17.08 1.32 8.72
CA ALA A 158 -17.92 0.16 8.48
C ALA A 158 -17.10 -1.10 8.15
N GLU A 159 -17.36 -2.20 8.86
CA GLU A 159 -16.68 -3.47 8.62
C GLU A 159 -17.05 -4.09 7.26
N PRO A 160 -16.10 -4.75 6.56
CA PRO A 160 -16.40 -5.50 5.36
C PRO A 160 -17.29 -6.72 5.66
N LYS A 161 -18.49 -6.76 5.07
CA LYS A 161 -19.49 -7.84 5.28
C LYS A 161 -19.03 -9.23 4.82
N SER A 162 -18.00 -9.33 3.99
CA SER A 162 -17.54 -10.58 3.38
C SER A 162 -16.57 -11.39 4.25
N LEU A 163 -16.01 -10.80 5.31
CA LEU A 163 -15.01 -11.45 6.15
C LEU A 163 -15.66 -12.44 7.13
N LYS A 164 -15.09 -13.65 7.24
CA LYS A 164 -15.58 -14.71 8.12
C LYS A 164 -14.41 -15.40 8.85
N GLY A 165 -14.72 -16.02 10.00
CA GLY A 165 -13.77 -16.87 10.72
C GLY A 165 -12.50 -16.15 11.17
N SER A 166 -11.35 -16.84 11.07
CA SER A 166 -10.03 -16.34 11.46
C SER A 166 -9.65 -15.04 10.74
N LEU A 167 -10.05 -14.90 9.47
CA LEU A 167 -9.77 -13.70 8.71
C LEU A 167 -10.50 -12.47 9.25
N LYS A 168 -11.75 -12.63 9.73
CA LYS A 168 -12.45 -11.53 10.39
C LYS A 168 -11.73 -11.13 11.68
N LYS A 169 -11.32 -12.11 12.49
CA LYS A 169 -10.57 -11.86 13.73
C LYS A 169 -9.25 -11.11 13.44
N SER A 170 -8.50 -11.56 12.43
CA SER A 170 -7.26 -10.93 12.00
C SER A 170 -7.48 -9.49 11.53
N TYR A 171 -8.57 -9.22 10.80
CA TYR A 171 -8.92 -7.87 10.36
C TYR A 171 -9.27 -6.94 11.53
N THR A 172 -9.99 -7.44 12.54
CA THR A 172 -10.28 -6.67 13.76
C THR A 172 -8.99 -6.28 14.46
N VAL A 173 -8.07 -7.23 14.67
CA VAL A 173 -6.74 -6.94 15.23
C VAL A 173 -5.99 -5.91 14.37
N ALA A 174 -6.04 -6.04 13.05
CA ALA A 174 -5.38 -5.10 12.15
C ALA A 174 -5.90 -3.66 12.30
N LEU A 175 -7.20 -3.48 12.54
CA LEU A 175 -7.81 -2.17 12.78
C LEU A 175 -7.44 -1.60 14.14
N GLU A 176 -7.35 -2.43 15.18
CA GLU A 176 -6.89 -2.03 16.51
C GLU A 176 -5.45 -1.56 16.45
N GLU A 177 -4.53 -2.37 15.89
CA GLU A 177 -3.13 -1.99 15.67
C GLU A 177 -3.00 -0.70 14.85
N ALA A 178 -3.80 -0.55 13.79
CA ALA A 178 -3.76 0.65 12.96
C ALA A 178 -4.22 1.90 13.73
N THR A 179 -5.20 1.76 14.61
CA THR A 179 -5.70 2.86 15.46
C THR A 179 -4.63 3.32 16.44
N GLU A 180 -3.90 2.39 17.05
CA GLU A 180 -2.76 2.70 17.92
C GLU A 180 -1.63 3.38 17.14
N MET A 181 -1.38 2.96 15.90
CA MET A 181 -0.34 3.51 15.04
C MET A 181 -0.66 4.89 14.43
N GLN A 182 -1.91 5.37 14.50
CA GLN A 182 -2.28 6.67 13.90
C GLN A 182 -1.51 7.85 14.49
N ASN A 183 -1.25 7.82 15.80
CA ASN A 183 -0.72 8.96 16.56
C ASN A 183 0.77 8.87 16.88
N ILE A 184 1.48 7.88 16.30
CA ILE A 184 2.94 7.74 16.45
C ILE A 184 3.64 8.01 15.11
N THR A 185 4.92 8.32 15.18
CA THR A 185 5.74 8.68 14.01
C THR A 185 5.99 7.49 13.07
N CYS A 186 6.34 7.78 11.81
CA CYS A 186 6.73 6.73 10.85
C CYS A 186 7.88 5.85 11.38
N GLU A 187 8.84 6.45 12.07
CA GLU A 187 9.99 5.74 12.64
C GLU A 187 9.56 4.76 13.75
N GLU A 188 8.65 5.19 14.64
CA GLU A 188 8.08 4.33 15.67
C GLU A 188 7.24 3.19 15.08
N ARG A 189 6.44 3.46 14.04
CA ARG A 189 5.70 2.39 13.32
C ARG A 189 6.65 1.35 12.73
N LEU A 190 7.76 1.79 12.13
CA LEU A 190 8.77 0.89 11.60
C LEU A 190 9.44 0.02 12.67
N ARG A 191 9.62 0.53 13.89
CA ARG A 191 10.13 -0.28 15.01
C ARG A 191 9.19 -1.44 15.32
N LEU A 192 7.87 -1.23 15.21
CA LEU A 192 6.82 -2.24 15.44
C LEU A 192 6.64 -3.26 14.30
N CYS A 193 7.26 -3.06 13.13
CA CYS A 193 7.22 -4.04 12.03
C CYS A 193 7.97 -5.34 12.40
N LEU A 194 7.39 -6.49 12.10
CA LEU A 194 7.96 -7.81 12.42
C LEU A 194 8.99 -8.27 11.38
N PHE A 195 8.85 -7.85 10.13
CA PHE A 195 9.74 -8.27 9.06
C PHE A 195 10.88 -7.26 8.89
N LYS A 196 12.08 -7.58 9.41
CA LYS A 196 13.27 -6.75 9.25
C LYS A 196 14.17 -7.26 8.12
N PRO A 197 14.89 -6.37 7.41
CA PRO A 197 16.02 -6.76 6.58
C PRO A 197 16.98 -7.66 7.36
N GLN A 198 17.41 -8.76 6.74
CA GLN A 198 18.53 -9.50 7.30
C GLN A 198 19.74 -8.59 7.25
N GLU A 199 20.34 -8.30 8.41
CA GLU A 199 21.69 -7.75 8.41
C GLU A 199 22.56 -8.75 7.66
N CYS A 200 23.08 -8.33 6.52
CA CYS A 200 24.10 -9.09 5.81
C CYS A 200 25.30 -9.13 6.75
N MET A 201 25.39 -10.18 7.57
CA MET A 201 26.64 -10.55 8.22
C MET A 201 27.60 -10.82 7.08
N SER A 202 28.44 -9.82 6.80
CA SER A 202 29.45 -9.88 5.76
C SER A 202 30.18 -11.22 5.84
N VAL A 203 30.24 -11.89 4.70
CA VAL A 203 30.87 -13.18 4.48
C VAL A 203 32.27 -13.22 5.08
N THR A 204 32.40 -13.88 6.23
CA THR A 204 33.55 -14.73 6.52
C THR A 204 33.05 -16.02 7.17
N CYS A 205 32.41 -16.89 6.39
CA CYS A 205 32.30 -18.29 6.77
C CYS A 205 32.89 -19.14 5.64
N ARG A 206 34.18 -19.46 5.79
CA ARG A 206 34.78 -20.62 5.10
C ARG A 206 34.90 -21.84 5.98
N HIS A 207 34.59 -21.79 7.28
CA HIS A 207 34.61 -22.97 8.14
C HIS A 207 33.73 -22.69 9.37
N CYS A 208 32.60 -23.39 9.49
CA CYS A 208 32.10 -23.99 10.74
C CYS A 208 30.64 -24.44 10.53
N THR A 209 30.50 -25.68 10.06
CA THR A 209 29.38 -26.54 10.45
C THR A 209 29.45 -26.74 11.97
N ALA A 210 28.31 -26.64 12.65
CA ALA A 210 28.07 -26.92 14.08
C ALA A 210 28.17 -25.74 15.07
N CYS A 211 27.15 -24.86 15.08
CA CYS A 211 26.55 -24.39 16.34
C CYS A 211 25.28 -23.58 16.08
N CYS A 212 24.11 -24.21 16.23
CA CYS A 212 22.90 -23.51 16.67
C CYS A 212 21.90 -24.52 17.21
N SER A 213 22.33 -25.24 18.26
CA SER A 213 21.44 -25.93 19.18
C SER A 213 21.09 -24.97 20.31
N SER A 214 19.80 -24.92 20.64
CA SER A 214 19.14 -24.24 21.76
C SER A 214 18.74 -22.77 21.56
N ALA A 215 17.45 -22.57 21.26
CA ALA A 215 16.64 -21.56 21.92
C ALA A 215 15.32 -22.23 22.31
N ARG A 216 14.96 -22.10 23.59
CA ARG A 216 13.99 -22.92 24.33
C ARG A 216 12.55 -22.43 24.20
N GLU A 217 11.67 -23.37 24.53
CA GLU A 217 10.20 -23.39 24.68
C GLU A 217 9.53 -22.13 25.26
N CYS A 218 8.36 -21.81 24.72
CA CYS A 218 7.29 -21.07 25.38
C CYS A 218 5.97 -21.81 25.12
N GLU A 219 5.42 -22.48 26.13
CA GLU A 219 4.11 -23.14 26.07
C GLU A 219 2.98 -22.14 26.36
N TRP A 220 1.96 -22.14 25.51
CA TRP A 220 0.64 -21.54 25.80
C TRP A 220 -0.43 -22.57 25.45
N THR A 221 -1.24 -22.94 26.45
CA THR A 221 -2.31 -23.93 26.32
C THR A 221 -3.62 -23.26 25.92
N GLY A 222 -4.16 -23.60 24.74
CA GLY A 222 -5.51 -23.22 24.33
C GLY A 222 -5.87 -23.84 22.97
N GLU A 223 -6.84 -24.75 22.98
CA GLU A 223 -7.25 -25.57 21.83
C GLU A 223 -7.83 -24.77 20.66
N ASP A 224 -7.02 -24.61 19.61
CA ASP A 224 -7.41 -24.63 18.20
C ASP A 224 -6.29 -25.42 17.49
N ARG A 225 -6.59 -26.31 16.52
CA ARG A 225 -5.56 -27.14 15.84
C ARG A 225 -4.63 -26.29 14.97
N VAL A 226 -3.71 -25.60 15.61
CA VAL A 226 -2.51 -24.99 15.03
C VAL A 226 -1.45 -26.07 15.05
N MET A 227 -1.01 -26.52 13.87
CA MET A 227 0.16 -27.40 13.77
C MET A 227 1.36 -26.57 13.35
N GLU A 228 2.37 -26.53 14.20
CA GLU A 228 3.70 -26.02 13.88
C GLU A 228 4.60 -27.18 13.48
N VAL A 229 5.11 -27.15 12.25
CA VAL A 229 6.08 -28.13 11.74
C VAL A 229 7.25 -27.35 11.13
N GLY A 230 8.31 -27.16 11.92
CA GLY A 230 9.49 -26.38 11.50
C GLY A 230 9.11 -24.93 11.19
N ASN A 231 9.40 -24.46 9.96
CA ASN A 231 9.09 -23.10 9.51
C ASN A 231 7.64 -22.95 8.98
N MET A 232 6.76 -23.92 9.24
CA MET A 232 5.39 -23.98 8.74
C MET A 232 4.38 -23.89 9.88
N LEU A 233 3.49 -22.92 9.80
CA LEU A 233 2.28 -22.76 10.60
C LEU A 233 1.09 -23.26 9.77
N ILE A 234 0.25 -24.15 10.31
CA ILE A 234 -0.95 -24.63 9.62
C ILE A 234 -2.18 -24.24 10.42
N ILE A 235 -3.04 -23.40 9.83
CA ILE A 235 -4.32 -22.97 10.43
C ILE A 235 -5.45 -23.46 9.53
N ASN A 236 -6.28 -24.39 10.02
CA ASN A 236 -7.42 -24.96 9.28
C ASN A 236 -7.05 -25.51 7.88
N GLY A 237 -5.88 -26.15 7.75
CA GLY A 237 -5.39 -26.72 6.49
C GLY A 237 -4.67 -25.73 5.56
N ILE A 238 -4.60 -24.45 5.92
CA ILE A 238 -3.85 -23.42 5.19
C ILE A 238 -2.42 -23.37 5.74
N ILE A 239 -1.44 -23.56 4.85
CA ILE A 239 -0.02 -23.62 5.20
C ILE A 239 0.61 -22.22 5.06
N PHE A 240 1.07 -21.68 6.19
CA PHE A 240 1.85 -20.46 6.31
C PHE A 240 3.31 -20.84 6.47
N ARG A 241 4.18 -20.53 5.50
CA ARG A 241 5.63 -20.76 5.65
C ARG A 241 6.34 -19.43 5.90
N SER A 242 7.21 -19.39 6.90
CA SER A 242 8.11 -18.24 7.11
C SER A 242 8.90 -18.00 5.81
N GLY A 243 8.77 -16.79 5.24
CA GLY A 243 9.49 -16.36 4.04
C GLY A 243 8.66 -16.14 2.76
N ARG A 244 7.40 -16.62 2.68
CA ARG A 244 6.60 -16.46 1.46
C ARG A 244 5.96 -15.09 1.28
N THR A 245 5.89 -14.59 0.05
CA THR A 245 5.12 -13.38 -0.26
C THR A 245 3.64 -13.72 -0.47
N LEU A 246 2.76 -12.74 -0.28
CA LEU A 246 1.33 -12.92 -0.57
C LEU A 246 1.10 -13.38 -2.02
N GLU A 247 1.96 -13.02 -3.00
CA GLU A 247 1.86 -13.52 -4.37
C GLU A 247 2.01 -15.05 -4.47
N GLU A 248 2.93 -15.64 -3.70
CA GLU A 248 3.16 -17.09 -3.69
C GLU A 248 1.97 -17.81 -3.05
N MET A 249 1.40 -17.22 -2.00
CA MET A 249 0.17 -17.71 -1.36
C MET A 249 -1.04 -17.62 -2.31
N MET A 250 -1.10 -16.58 -3.14
CA MET A 250 -2.18 -16.35 -4.12
C MET A 250 -2.10 -17.27 -5.33
N LYS A 251 -0.91 -17.70 -5.75
CA LYS A 251 -0.74 -18.68 -6.83
C LYS A 251 -1.22 -20.07 -6.40
N GLU A 252 -0.87 -20.52 -5.20
CA GLU A 252 -1.25 -21.85 -4.70
C GLU A 252 -2.75 -21.97 -4.39
N ALA A 253 -3.41 -20.89 -3.96
CA ALA A 253 -4.86 -20.88 -3.74
C ALA A 253 -5.68 -20.91 -5.06
N GLY A 254 -5.03 -20.74 -6.21
CA GLY A 254 -5.64 -20.71 -7.54
C GLY A 254 -5.51 -22.01 -8.34
N ASP A 255 -4.67 -22.96 -7.92
CA ASP A 255 -4.46 -24.23 -8.63
C ASP A 255 -5.31 -25.34 -8.00
N PRO A 256 -6.42 -25.78 -8.64
CA PRO A 256 -7.00 -27.06 -8.30
C PRO A 256 -5.98 -28.13 -8.69
N VAL A 257 -5.39 -28.78 -7.68
CA VAL A 257 -4.59 -29.98 -7.87
C VAL A 257 -5.35 -30.93 -8.80
N MET A 258 -4.79 -31.16 -9.98
CA MET A 258 -5.11 -32.32 -10.81
C MET A 258 -4.98 -33.56 -9.91
N GLN A 259 -6.11 -34.10 -9.46
CA GLN A 259 -6.17 -35.49 -9.05
C GLN A 259 -6.11 -36.34 -10.32
N GLN A 260 -4.91 -36.83 -10.65
CA GLN A 260 -4.78 -37.99 -11.51
C GLN A 260 -5.12 -39.25 -10.71
N ARG A 261 -6.14 -39.95 -11.22
CA ARG A 261 -6.30 -41.42 -11.35
C ARG A 261 -6.12 -42.30 -10.11
N SER A 262 -7.22 -43.00 -9.79
CA SER A 262 -7.28 -44.46 -9.90
C SER A 262 -8.64 -44.84 -10.50
#